data_AF-X1MA30-F1
#
_entry.id   AF-X1MA30-F1
#
_cell.length_a   1.000
_cell.length_b   1.000
_cell.length_c   1.000
_cell.angle_alpha   90.00
_cell.angle_beta   90.00
_cell.angle_gamma   90.00
#
_symmetry.space_group_name_H-M   'P 1'
#
loop_
_entity.id
_entity.type
_entity.pdbx_description
1 polymer ?
#
loop_
_entity_poly.entity_id
_entity_poly.type
_entity_poly.pdbx_seq_one_letter_code
_entity_poly.pdbx_strand_id
1 'polypeptide(L)'
;LANEERKHLDTFQGMLNTVGQYQPPEAYAEEYMLYLKSLVDSSVFSNITEAQQKADKVSSEIEALDTGVQAEKDSILFYTEMQNFMRQPDQKIVLNIIDEEKTHMRQLSQLKQMLQKR
;
A
#
# COMPACT_ATOMS: atom_id res chain seq x y z
N LEU A 1 5.20 -8.81 8.94
CA LEU A 1 4.94 -7.51 8.29
C LEU A 1 6.23 -6.85 7.81
N ALA A 2 7.11 -6.26 8.63
CA ALA A 2 8.26 -5.50 8.11
C ALA A 2 9.18 -6.22 7.07
N ASN A 3 9.37 -7.54 7.20
CA ASN A 3 10.10 -8.33 6.20
C ASN A 3 9.28 -8.64 4.94
N GLU A 4 7.95 -8.73 5.05
CA GLU A 4 7.02 -8.87 3.92
C GLU A 4 6.96 -7.54 3.15
N GLU A 5 6.86 -6.40 3.83
CA GLU A 5 6.91 -5.07 3.20
C GLU A 5 8.19 -4.83 2.39
N ARG A 6 9.33 -5.33 2.90
CA ARG A 6 10.59 -5.27 2.14
C ARG A 6 10.52 -6.08 0.85
N LYS A 7 9.89 -7.25 0.87
CA LYS A 7 9.68 -8.06 -0.34
C LYS A 7 8.72 -7.39 -1.32
N HIS A 8 7.69 -6.71 -0.83
CA HIS A 8 6.78 -5.92 -1.67
C HIS A 8 7.56 -4.82 -2.40
N LEU A 9 8.39 -4.05 -1.66
CA LEU A 9 9.26 -3.03 -2.23
C LEU A 9 10.19 -3.59 -3.31
N ASP A 10 10.89 -4.70 -3.02
CA ASP A 10 11.79 -5.35 -3.97
C ASP A 10 11.04 -5.81 -5.24
N THR A 11 9.80 -6.28 -5.08
CA THR A 11 8.94 -6.71 -6.17
C THR A 11 8.54 -5.53 -7.07
N PHE A 12 8.06 -4.43 -6.48
CA PHE A 12 7.71 -3.22 -7.25
C PHE A 12 8.92 -2.58 -7.93
N GLN A 13 10.08 -2.57 -7.26
CA GLN A 13 11.33 -2.09 -7.85
C GLN A 13 11.76 -2.95 -9.05
N GLY A 14 11.57 -4.27 -8.95
CA GLY A 14 11.77 -5.20 -10.06
C GLY A 14 10.84 -4.92 -11.24
N MET A 15 9.56 -4.62 -10.97
CA MET A 15 8.59 -4.24 -12.01
C MET A 15 9.02 -2.96 -12.73
N LEU A 16 9.44 -1.91 -12.02
CA LEU A 16 9.88 -0.63 -12.60
C LEU A 16 10.98 -0.79 -13.66
N ASN A 17 11.92 -1.72 -13.45
CA ASN A 17 13.00 -2.01 -14.41
C ASN A 17 12.49 -2.54 -15.76
N THR A 18 11.22 -2.95 -15.84
CA THR A 18 10.59 -3.54 -17.01
C THR A 18 9.48 -2.67 -17.61
N VAL A 19 9.19 -1.50 -17.01
CA VAL A 19 8.10 -0.58 -17.39
C VAL A 19 8.37 0.17 -18.70
N GLY A 20 9.65 0.43 -19.05
CA GLY A 20 10.02 1.22 -20.24
C GLY A 20 9.56 0.67 -21.60
N GLN A 21 8.90 -0.49 -21.64
CA GLN A 21 8.37 -1.13 -22.84
C GLN A 21 6.84 -1.14 -22.94
N TYR A 22 6.13 -0.60 -21.94
CA TYR A 22 4.67 -0.61 -21.91
C TYR A 22 4.13 0.81 -22.04
N GLN A 23 3.42 1.09 -23.13
CA GLN A 23 2.57 2.26 -23.22
C GLN A 23 1.18 1.88 -22.69
N PRO A 24 0.73 2.48 -21.58
CA PRO A 24 -0.65 2.35 -21.14
C PRO A 24 -1.58 2.82 -22.28
N PRO A 25 -2.73 2.17 -22.55
CA PRO A 25 -3.72 2.66 -23.52
C PRO A 25 -3.92 4.19 -23.49
N GLU A 26 -3.94 4.86 -24.65
CA GLU A 26 -4.06 6.33 -24.76
C GLU A 26 -5.32 6.93 -24.07
N ALA A 27 -6.30 6.09 -23.70
CA ALA A 27 -7.54 6.49 -23.06
C ALA A 27 -7.42 6.84 -21.56
N TYR A 28 -6.24 6.80 -20.96
CA TYR A 28 -6.08 7.24 -19.58
C TYR A 28 -6.08 8.75 -19.49
N ALA A 29 -7.24 9.29 -19.11
CA ALA A 29 -7.41 10.70 -18.86
C ALA A 29 -6.44 11.18 -17.77
N GLU A 30 -5.88 12.38 -17.96
CA GLU A 30 -5.07 13.11 -16.97
C GLU A 30 -5.73 13.11 -15.58
N GLU A 31 -7.07 13.19 -15.55
CA GLU A 31 -7.89 13.11 -14.34
C GLU A 31 -7.66 11.82 -13.53
N TYR A 32 -7.49 10.67 -14.18
CA TYR A 32 -7.26 9.42 -13.46
C TYR A 32 -5.84 9.35 -12.89
N MET A 33 -4.84 9.90 -13.59
CA MET A 33 -3.48 10.01 -13.05
C MET A 33 -3.43 10.95 -11.84
N LEU A 34 -4.20 12.04 -11.87
CA LEU A 34 -4.39 12.93 -10.72
C LEU A 34 -5.09 12.22 -9.56
N TYR A 35 -6.06 11.35 -9.84
CA TYR A 35 -6.69 10.50 -8.83
C TYR A 35 -5.69 9.56 -8.17
N LEU A 36 -4.90 8.79 -8.93
CA LEU A 36 -3.84 7.93 -8.39
C LEU A 36 -2.84 8.72 -7.55
N LYS A 37 -2.43 9.90 -8.01
CA LYS A 37 -1.55 10.79 -7.23
C LYS A 37 -2.19 11.22 -5.92
N SER A 38 -3.48 11.53 -5.93
CA SER A 38 -4.25 11.92 -4.75
C SER A 38 -4.36 10.78 -3.73
N LEU A 39 -4.43 9.52 -4.17
CA LEU A 39 -4.39 8.36 -3.27
C LEU A 39 -3.05 8.26 -2.53
N VAL A 40 -1.93 8.47 -3.23
CA VAL A 40 -0.59 8.46 -2.61
C VAL A 40 -0.45 9.64 -1.64
N ASP A 41 -0.86 10.84 -2.05
CA ASP A 41 -0.72 12.05 -1.25
C ASP A 41 -1.59 12.06 0.01
N SER A 42 -2.73 11.36 -0.03
CA SER A 42 -3.62 11.20 1.12
C SER A 42 -3.31 9.97 1.99
N SER A 43 -2.37 9.13 1.57
CA SER A 43 -1.99 7.93 2.32
C SER A 43 -1.35 8.29 3.66
N VAL A 44 -1.46 7.36 4.61
CA VAL A 44 -0.88 7.50 5.95
C VAL A 44 0.63 7.72 5.94
N PHE A 45 1.31 7.27 4.88
CA PHE A 45 2.74 7.44 4.66
C PHE A 45 3.00 8.03 3.27
N SER A 46 2.64 9.29 3.10
CA SER A 46 2.87 10.03 1.84
C SER A 46 4.36 10.32 1.58
N ASN A 47 5.16 10.48 2.64
CA ASN A 47 6.60 10.71 2.58
C ASN A 47 7.34 10.28 3.85
N ILE A 48 8.66 10.11 3.74
CA ILE A 48 9.52 9.60 4.81
C ILE A 48 9.52 10.51 6.05
N THR A 49 9.50 11.83 5.85
CA THR A 49 9.52 12.80 6.96
C THR A 49 8.26 12.70 7.80
N GLU A 50 7.08 12.69 7.16
CA GLU A 50 5.80 12.51 7.84
C GLU A 50 5.68 11.14 8.51
N ALA A 51 6.14 10.08 7.85
CA ALA A 51 6.16 8.74 8.41
C ALA A 51 7.00 8.68 9.70
N GLN A 52 8.19 9.28 9.70
CA GLN A 52 9.05 9.35 10.88
C GLN A 52 8.39 10.17 12.00
N GLN A 53 7.86 11.36 11.68
CA GLN A 53 7.18 12.19 12.67
C GLN A 53 5.94 11.50 13.26
N LYS A 54 5.22 10.71 12.47
CA LYS A 54 4.08 9.94 12.93
C LYS A 54 4.56 8.84 13.87
N ALA A 55 5.59 8.08 13.48
CA ALA A 55 6.18 7.03 14.31
C ALA A 55 6.66 7.57 15.68
N ASP A 56 7.30 8.75 15.70
CA ASP A 56 7.78 9.40 16.93
C ASP A 56 6.65 9.86 17.86
N LYS A 57 5.45 10.11 17.31
CA LYS A 57 4.27 10.59 18.05
C LYS A 57 3.36 9.47 18.55
N VAL A 58 3.51 8.24 18.02
CA VAL A 58 2.69 7.11 18.44
C VAL A 58 2.91 6.84 19.93
N SER A 59 1.83 6.97 20.69
CA SER A 59 1.87 6.98 22.16
C SER A 59 1.37 5.68 22.79
N SER A 60 0.81 4.77 21.98
CA SER A 60 0.27 3.49 22.45
C SER A 60 0.34 2.38 21.40
N GLU A 61 0.31 1.13 21.86
CA GLU A 61 0.21 -0.04 20.99
C GLU A 61 -1.05 -0.01 20.11
N ILE A 62 -2.16 0.52 20.63
CA ILE A 62 -3.41 0.66 19.88
C ILE A 62 -3.26 1.65 18.72
N GLU A 63 -2.62 2.79 18.98
CA GLU A 63 -2.35 3.81 17.94
C GLU A 63 -1.37 3.31 16.87
N ALA A 64 -0.37 2.51 17.28
CA ALA A 64 0.53 1.84 16.35
C ALA A 64 -0.25 0.88 15.42
N LEU A 65 -1.14 0.07 15.99
CA LEU A 65 -1.97 -0.87 15.23
C LEU A 65 -2.95 -0.15 14.32
N ASP A 66 -3.53 0.97 14.75
CA ASP A 66 -4.39 1.79 13.89
C ASP A 66 -3.64 2.39 12.71
N THR A 67 -2.40 2.83 12.93
CA THR A 67 -1.53 3.30 11.86
C THR A 67 -1.20 2.18 10.87
N GLY A 68 -0.87 0.99 11.36
CA GLY A 68 -0.64 -0.19 10.51
C GLY A 68 -1.88 -0.56 9.69
N VAL A 69 -3.06 -0.65 10.32
CA VAL A 69 -4.32 -0.94 9.61
C VAL A 69 -4.62 0.11 8.54
N GLN A 70 -4.33 1.39 8.79
CA GLN A 70 -4.51 2.43 7.79
C GLN A 70 -3.53 2.26 6.63
N ALA A 71 -2.29 1.91 6.90
CA ALA A 71 -1.28 1.65 5.87
C ALA A 71 -1.72 0.52 4.93
N GLU A 72 -2.22 -0.59 5.49
CA GLU A 72 -2.73 -1.69 4.66
C GLU A 72 -3.92 -1.29 3.79
N LYS A 73 -4.84 -0.48 4.31
CA LYS A 73 -5.99 0.01 3.53
C LYS A 73 -5.56 0.90 2.38
N ASP A 74 -4.64 1.81 2.63
CA ASP A 74 -4.13 2.74 1.62
C ASP A 74 -3.40 1.97 0.51
N SER A 75 -2.56 0.98 0.89
CA SER A 75 -1.91 0.05 -0.04
C SER A 75 -2.90 -0.74 -0.87
N ILE A 76 -3.91 -1.36 -0.25
CA ILE A 76 -4.95 -2.14 -0.96
C ILE A 76 -5.66 -1.27 -1.99
N LEU A 77 -6.09 -0.06 -1.60
CA LEU A 77 -6.79 0.86 -2.50
C LEU A 77 -5.89 1.26 -3.66
N PHE A 78 -4.67 1.72 -3.38
CA PHE A 78 -3.74 2.16 -4.41
C PHE A 78 -3.38 1.03 -5.38
N TYR A 79 -3.02 -0.15 -4.88
CA TYR A 79 -2.68 -1.30 -5.73
C TYR A 79 -3.86 -1.77 -6.56
N THR A 80 -5.08 -1.71 -6.02
CA THR A 80 -6.30 -2.09 -6.74
C THR A 80 -6.57 -1.18 -7.93
N GLU A 81 -6.35 0.12 -7.78
CA GLU A 81 -6.52 1.09 -8.87
C GLU A 81 -5.36 1.00 -9.87
N MET A 82 -4.13 0.93 -9.38
CA MET A 82 -2.91 0.90 -10.19
C MET A 82 -2.80 -0.36 -11.08
N GLN A 83 -3.27 -1.53 -10.65
CA GLN A 83 -3.15 -2.76 -11.46
C GLN A 83 -3.81 -2.64 -12.85
N ASN A 84 -4.82 -1.79 -12.99
CA ASN A 84 -5.53 -1.56 -14.26
C ASN A 84 -4.64 -0.96 -15.36
N PHE A 85 -3.43 -0.52 -15.00
CA PHE A 85 -2.43 0.11 -15.85
C PHE A 85 -1.21 -0.76 -16.06
N MET A 86 -1.25 -2.00 -15.58
CA MET A 86 -0.13 -2.93 -15.62
C MET A 86 -0.34 -3.98 -16.70
N ARG A 87 0.75 -4.58 -17.16
CA ARG A 87 0.69 -5.75 -18.05
C ARG A 87 0.14 -6.95 -17.28
N GLN A 88 -0.50 -7.87 -17.99
CA GLN A 88 -1.10 -9.09 -17.42
C GLN A 88 -0.18 -9.88 -16.45
N PRO A 89 1.12 -10.09 -16.73
CA PRO A 89 2.00 -10.78 -15.79
C PRO A 89 2.17 -10.01 -14.47
N ASP A 90 2.30 -8.68 -14.55
CA ASP A 90 2.50 -7.80 -13.40
C ASP A 90 1.20 -7.70 -12.58
N GLN A 91 0.03 -7.67 -13.24
CA GLN A 91 -1.29 -7.69 -12.58
C GLN A 91 -1.43 -8.88 -11.63
N LYS A 92 -1.05 -10.08 -12.07
CA LYS A 92 -1.14 -11.29 -11.24
C LYS A 92 -0.25 -11.21 -10.00
N ILE A 93 0.93 -10.60 -10.12
CA ILE A 93 1.84 -10.41 -8.99
C ILE A 93 1.23 -9.40 -8.01
N VAL A 94 0.70 -8.28 -8.50
CA VAL A 94 0.06 -7.26 -7.65
C VAL A 94 -1.19 -7.79 -6.96
N LEU A 95 -1.98 -8.64 -7.61
CA LEU A 95 -3.12 -9.31 -6.98
C LEU A 95 -2.72 -10.16 -5.76
N ASN A 96 -1.58 -10.86 -5.85
CA ASN A 96 -1.07 -11.62 -4.71
C ASN A 96 -0.67 -10.69 -3.55
N ILE A 97 0.02 -9.58 -3.85
CA ILE A 97 0.38 -8.57 -2.84
C ILE A 97 -0.89 -8.01 -2.17
N ILE A 98 -1.92 -7.66 -2.95
CA ILE A 98 -3.21 -7.19 -2.42
C ILE A 98 -3.83 -8.20 -1.44
N ASP A 99 -3.76 -9.50 -1.73
CA ASP A 99 -4.30 -10.53 -0.84
C ASP A 99 -3.45 -10.75 0.43
N GLU A 100 -2.13 -10.53 0.34
CA GLU A 100 -1.23 -10.45 1.49
C GLU A 100 -1.59 -9.25 2.39
N GLU A 101 -1.78 -8.05 1.84
CA GLU A 101 -2.16 -6.86 2.62
C GLU A 101 -3.53 -7.00 3.29
N LYS A 102 -4.50 -7.65 2.63
CA LYS A 102 -5.79 -7.98 3.27
C LYS A 102 -5.59 -8.90 4.47
N THR A 103 -4.63 -9.82 4.39
CA THR A 103 -4.28 -10.71 5.49
C THR A 103 -3.61 -9.95 6.63
N HIS A 104 -2.66 -9.07 6.33
CA HIS A 104 -2.02 -8.17 7.28
C HIS A 104 -3.06 -7.31 8.03
N MET A 105 -3.94 -6.64 7.28
CA MET A 105 -5.01 -5.79 7.84
C MET A 105 -5.88 -6.58 8.83
N ARG A 106 -6.26 -7.81 8.47
CA ARG A 106 -7.06 -8.69 9.34
C ARG A 106 -6.29 -9.06 10.62
N GLN A 107 -5.01 -9.43 10.51
CA GLN A 107 -4.17 -9.79 11.65
C GLN A 107 -3.99 -8.62 12.63
N LEU A 108 -3.68 -7.43 12.11
CA LEU A 108 -3.54 -6.21 12.90
C LEU A 108 -4.85 -5.84 13.62
N SER A 109 -5.97 -5.94 12.90
CA SER A 109 -7.31 -5.68 13.46
C SER A 109 -7.67 -6.66 14.59
N GLN A 110 -7.35 -7.94 14.42
CA GLN A 110 -7.56 -8.96 15.45
C GLN A 110 -6.71 -8.69 16.70
N LEU A 111 -5.43 -8.37 16.51
CA LEU A 111 -4.52 -8.04 17.62
C LEU A 111 -5.01 -6.81 18.38
N LYS A 112 -5.46 -5.76 17.68
CA LYS A 112 -6.06 -4.57 18.29
C LYS A 112 -7.26 -4.94 19.18
N GLN A 113 -8.18 -5.76 18.66
CA GLN A 113 -9.35 -6.20 19.43
C GLN A 113 -8.97 -7.01 20.67
N MET A 114 -7.91 -7.81 20.62
CA MET A 114 -7.43 -8.57 21.78
C MET A 114 -6.85 -7.65 22.86
N LEU A 115 -6.12 -6.60 22.49
CA LEU A 115 -5.57 -5.63 23.43
C LEU A 115 -6.64 -4.77 24.10
N GLN A 116 -7.72 -4.43 23.37
CA GLN A 116 -8.83 -3.63 23.91
C GLN A 116 -9.75 -4.41 24.87
N LYS A 117 -9.67 -5.74 24.89
CA LYS A 117 -10.45 -6.62 25.79
C LYS A 117 -9.73 -6.93 27.10
N ARG A 118 -8.49 -6.49 27.26
CA ARG A 118 -7.72 -6.58 28.51
C ARG A 118 -7.99 -5.38 29.39
#